data_AF-A0A0P0P3M8-F1
#
_entry.id   AF-A0A0P0P3M8-F1
#
_cell.length_a   1.000
_cell.length_b   1.000
_cell.length_c   1.000
_cell.angle_alpha   90.00
_cell.angle_beta   90.00
_cell.angle_gamma   90.00
#
_symmetry.space_group_name_H-M   'P 1'
#
loop_
_entity.id
_entity.type
_entity.pdbx_description
1 polymer ?
#
loop_
_entity_poly.entity_id
_entity_poly.type
_entity_poly.pdbx_seq_one_letter_code
_entity_poly.pdbx_strand_id
1 'polypeptide(L)'
;MPPAAQIAGADPVVRGKVLVEANCSACHAVGPVGDSPLPKAPPFRVLGQRYPVANLQEAFAEGISTGHPQMPQVVLEAEQVKDLIAYLESVQTPAGTR
;
A
#
# COMPACT_ATOMS: atom_id res chain seq x y z
N MET A 1 -2.04 20.45 -16.11
CA MET A 1 -1.47 19.26 -15.49
C MET A 1 -0.08 19.64 -15.00
N PRO A 2 0.23 19.64 -13.70
CA PRO A 2 1.59 19.91 -13.26
C PRO A 2 2.50 18.74 -13.64
N PRO A 3 3.78 18.99 -13.96
CA PRO A 3 4.68 17.97 -14.46
C PRO A 3 5.05 16.97 -13.36
N ALA A 4 5.05 15.67 -13.71
CA ALA A 4 5.48 14.53 -12.91
C ALA A 4 6.88 14.67 -12.25
N ALA A 5 7.64 15.72 -12.62
CA ALA A 5 8.97 16.03 -12.11
C ALA A 5 9.03 16.43 -10.63
N GLN A 6 7.92 16.84 -10.00
CA GLN A 6 7.94 17.31 -8.60
C GLN A 6 8.01 16.18 -7.55
N ILE A 7 7.95 14.92 -7.97
CA ILE A 7 7.93 13.79 -7.03
C ILE A 7 9.25 13.01 -7.01
N ALA A 8 10.15 13.25 -7.98
CA ALA A 8 11.43 12.56 -8.08
C ALA A 8 12.39 12.84 -6.90
N GLY A 9 12.16 13.93 -6.14
CA GLY A 9 12.88 14.26 -4.90
C GLY A 9 12.05 14.14 -3.62
N ALA A 10 10.80 13.70 -3.70
CA ALA A 10 9.94 13.55 -2.53
C ALA A 10 10.34 12.31 -1.71
N ASP A 11 9.92 12.24 -0.45
CA ASP A 11 10.10 11.07 0.39
C ASP A 11 9.37 9.85 -0.21
N PRO A 12 9.99 8.65 -0.27
CA PRO A 12 9.34 7.41 -0.74
C PRO A 12 7.97 7.15 -0.10
N VAL A 13 7.81 7.46 1.19
CA VAL A 13 6.54 7.31 1.91
C VAL A 13 5.47 8.23 1.34
N VAL A 14 5.83 9.47 0.98
CA VAL A 14 4.89 10.42 0.36
C VAL A 14 4.46 9.93 -1.02
N ARG A 15 5.38 9.37 -1.81
CA ARG A 15 5.06 8.75 -3.11
C ARG A 15 4.15 7.55 -2.96
N GLY A 16 4.48 6.65 -2.03
CA GLY A 16 3.68 5.47 -1.73
C GLY A 16 2.26 5.84 -1.27
N LYS A 17 2.11 6.90 -0.47
CA LYS A 17 0.80 7.43 -0.06
C LYS A 17 -0.07 7.77 -1.26
N VAL A 18 0.48 8.50 -2.25
CA VAL A 18 -0.24 8.85 -3.47
C VAL A 18 -0.63 7.59 -4.26
N LEU A 19 0.25 6.59 -4.33
CA LEU A 19 -0.04 5.33 -5.02
C LEU A 19 -1.20 4.58 -4.38
N VAL A 20 -1.22 4.43 -3.04
CA VAL A 20 -2.31 3.69 -2.37
C VAL A 20 -3.63 4.45 -2.40
N GLU A 21 -3.59 5.78 -2.33
CA GLU A 21 -4.79 6.61 -2.45
C GLU A 21 -5.41 6.49 -3.84
N ALA A 22 -4.60 6.48 -4.90
CA ALA A 22 -5.08 6.36 -6.26
C ALA A 22 -5.57 4.95 -6.62
N ASN A 23 -4.91 3.90 -6.12
CA ASN A 23 -5.12 2.53 -6.62
C ASN A 23 -5.81 1.58 -5.63
N CYS A 24 -5.79 1.86 -4.33
CA CYS A 24 -6.20 0.90 -3.30
C CYS A 24 -7.38 1.39 -2.44
N SER A 25 -7.58 2.70 -2.34
CA SER A 25 -8.53 3.34 -1.43
C SER A 25 -10.00 3.00 -1.68
N ALA A 26 -10.36 2.55 -2.90
CA ALA A 26 -11.73 2.14 -3.23
C ALA A 26 -12.19 0.93 -2.39
N CYS A 27 -11.25 0.10 -1.95
CA CYS A 27 -11.53 -1.10 -1.16
C CYS A 27 -10.92 -1.05 0.23
N HIS A 28 -9.71 -0.50 0.38
CA HIS A 28 -8.95 -0.53 1.63
C HIS A 28 -8.95 0.81 2.35
N ALA A 29 -8.98 0.78 3.69
CA ALA A 29 -8.53 1.91 4.48
C ALA A 29 -7.01 2.01 4.40
N VAL A 30 -6.53 2.99 3.63
CA VAL A 30 -5.10 3.19 3.35
C VAL A 30 -4.41 4.13 4.35
N GLY A 31 -5.18 4.87 5.15
CA GLY A 31 -4.67 5.82 6.13
C GLY A 31 -4.41 5.20 7.51
N PRO A 32 -3.89 6.00 8.46
CA PRO A 32 -3.58 5.56 9.82
C PRO A 32 -4.84 5.26 10.66
N VAL A 33 -6.01 5.69 10.21
CA VAL A 33 -7.30 5.52 10.90
C VAL A 33 -8.40 5.18 9.90
N GLY A 34 -9.60 4.87 10.43
CA GLY A 34 -10.80 4.61 9.63
C GLY A 34 -10.94 3.16 9.18
N ASP A 35 -12.16 2.78 8.81
CA ASP A 35 -12.48 1.44 8.36
C ASP A 35 -12.42 1.34 6.84
N SER A 36 -12.09 0.14 6.35
CA SER A 36 -12.06 -0.11 4.91
C SER A 36 -13.46 0.03 4.31
N PRO A 37 -13.60 0.70 3.15
CA PRO A 37 -14.88 0.76 2.44
C PRO A 37 -15.48 -0.62 2.15
N LEU A 38 -14.63 -1.60 1.85
CA LEU A 38 -15.01 -3.01 1.77
C LEU A 38 -14.63 -3.72 3.08
N PRO A 39 -15.59 -4.23 3.87
CA PRO A 39 -15.29 -4.86 5.17
C PRO A 39 -14.33 -6.06 5.11
N LYS A 40 -14.28 -6.76 3.96
CA LYS A 40 -13.37 -7.90 3.73
C LYS A 40 -11.94 -7.46 3.40
N ALA A 41 -11.74 -6.23 2.97
CA ALA A 41 -10.44 -5.67 2.66
C ALA A 41 -9.81 -5.15 3.96
N PRO A 42 -8.71 -5.73 4.47
CA PRO A 42 -8.12 -5.26 5.72
C PRO A 42 -7.56 -3.83 5.56
N PRO A 43 -7.66 -2.98 6.61
CA PRO A 43 -6.92 -1.72 6.64
C PRO A 43 -5.42 -1.96 6.51
N PHE A 44 -4.70 -1.10 5.78
CA PHE A 44 -3.28 -1.31 5.52
C PHE A 44 -2.43 -1.33 6.80
N ARG A 45 -2.77 -0.45 7.75
CA ARG A 45 -2.11 -0.31 9.05
C ARG A 45 -2.03 -1.58 9.89
N VAL A 46 -2.85 -2.61 9.62
CA VAL A 46 -2.86 -3.86 10.37
C VAL A 46 -2.23 -5.03 9.62
N LEU A 47 -1.79 -4.86 8.37
CA LEU A 47 -1.18 -5.95 7.59
C LEU A 47 0.06 -6.53 8.30
N GLY A 48 0.85 -5.66 8.92
CA GLY A 48 2.10 -5.97 9.63
C GLY A 48 1.91 -6.85 10.86
N GLN A 49 0.67 -6.97 11.35
CA GLN A 49 0.34 -7.85 12.46
C GLN A 49 0.26 -9.32 12.03
N ARG A 50 0.10 -9.58 10.72
CA ARG A 50 0.01 -10.94 10.16
C ARG A 50 1.34 -11.40 9.59
N TYR A 51 2.07 -10.51 8.94
CA TYR A 51 3.37 -10.79 8.32
C TYR A 51 4.13 -9.47 8.07
N PRO A 52 5.47 -9.51 7.92
CA PRO A 52 6.24 -8.34 7.52
C PRO A 52 5.77 -7.84 6.15
N VAL A 53 5.35 -6.57 6.05
CA VAL A 53 4.84 -6.03 4.78
C VAL A 53 5.90 -5.95 3.69
N ALA A 54 7.18 -5.89 4.05
CA ALA A 54 8.29 -6.03 3.11
C ALA A 54 8.22 -7.33 2.28
N ASN A 55 7.66 -8.41 2.85
CA ASN A 55 7.49 -9.67 2.13
C ASN A 55 6.49 -9.58 0.97
N LEU A 56 5.67 -8.52 0.91
CA LEU A 56 4.77 -8.30 -0.22
C LEU A 56 5.50 -7.76 -1.45
N GLN A 57 6.75 -7.30 -1.32
CA GLN A 57 7.49 -6.64 -2.40
C GLN A 57 7.56 -7.50 -3.66
N GLU A 58 7.91 -8.77 -3.53
CA GLU A 58 8.01 -9.71 -4.66
C GLU A 58 6.65 -9.89 -5.34
N ALA A 59 5.58 -10.07 -4.56
CA ALA A 59 4.23 -10.21 -5.09
C ALA A 59 3.73 -8.94 -5.82
N PHE A 60 4.16 -7.75 -5.40
CA PHE A 60 3.87 -6.51 -6.12
C PHE A 60 4.75 -6.35 -7.38
N ALA A 61 6.01 -6.78 -7.33
CA ALA A 61 6.95 -6.69 -8.45
C ALA A 61 6.60 -7.65 -9.61
N GLU A 62 6.04 -8.83 -9.31
CA GLU A 62 5.54 -9.76 -10.31
C GLU A 62 4.12 -9.41 -10.80
N GLY A 63 3.51 -8.38 -10.21
CA GLY A 63 2.13 -7.97 -10.43
C GLY A 63 1.20 -8.63 -9.41
N ILE A 64 0.42 -7.81 -8.70
CA ILE A 64 -0.47 -8.27 -7.63
C ILE A 64 -1.44 -9.33 -8.15
N SER A 65 -1.24 -10.55 -7.67
CA SER A 65 -2.30 -11.53 -7.53
C SER A 65 -2.30 -11.97 -6.07
N THR A 66 -3.08 -11.30 -5.21
CA THR A 66 -3.31 -11.77 -3.83
C THR A 66 -4.16 -13.05 -3.77
N GLY A 67 -4.29 -13.77 -4.88
CA GLY A 67 -5.15 -14.96 -5.02
C GLY A 67 -6.64 -14.67 -4.87
N HIS A 68 -7.04 -13.40 -4.68
CA HIS A 68 -8.44 -13.03 -4.48
C HIS A 68 -8.99 -12.34 -5.73
N PRO A 69 -10.05 -12.88 -6.36
CA PRO A 69 -10.57 -12.37 -7.63
C PRO A 69 -11.18 -10.96 -7.56
N GLN A 70 -11.37 -10.40 -6.35
CA GLN A 70 -11.90 -9.05 -6.14
C GLN A 70 -10.82 -7.97 -6.02
N MET A 71 -9.55 -8.33 -5.86
CA MET A 71 -8.45 -7.36 -5.87
C MET A 71 -7.98 -7.17 -7.32
N PRO A 72 -8.08 -5.96 -7.88
CA PRO A 72 -7.65 -5.72 -9.25
C PRO A 72 -6.13 -5.92 -9.35
N GLN A 73 -5.68 -6.42 -10.50
CA GLN A 73 -4.26 -6.43 -10.81
C GLN A 73 -3.79 -4.98 -11.01
N VAL A 74 -2.80 -4.57 -10.21
CA VAL A 74 -2.14 -3.29 -10.38
C VAL A 74 -0.73 -3.58 -10.87
N VAL A 75 -0.37 -2.98 -12.01
CA VAL A 75 0.98 -3.03 -12.56
C VAL A 75 1.73 -1.81 -12.01
N LEU A 76 2.81 -2.07 -11.29
CA LEU A 76 3.66 -1.04 -10.70
C LEU A 76 5.09 -1.24 -11.21
N GLU A 77 5.76 -0.15 -11.53
CA GLU A 77 7.20 -0.17 -11.83
C GLU A 77 8.00 -0.46 -10.55
N ALA A 78 9.23 -0.95 -10.69
CA ALA A 78 10.06 -1.36 -9.56
C ALA A 78 10.22 -0.26 -8.49
N GLU A 79 10.42 0.99 -8.90
CA GLU A 79 10.48 2.14 -7.99
C GLU A 79 9.14 2.41 -7.27
N GLN A 80 8.02 2.24 -7.97
CA GLN A 80 6.68 2.40 -7.37
C GLN A 80 6.38 1.30 -6.35
N VAL A 81 6.87 0.08 -6.60
CA VAL A 81 6.78 -1.01 -5.62
C VAL A 81 7.57 -0.64 -4.35
N LYS A 82 8.79 -0.12 -4.49
CA LYS A 82 9.59 0.32 -3.33
C LYS A 82 8.87 1.43 -2.54
N ASP A 83 8.33 2.43 -3.23
CA ASP A 83 7.58 3.52 -2.61
C ASP A 83 6.32 3.01 -1.89
N LEU A 84 5.60 2.06 -2.51
CA LEU A 84 4.44 1.41 -1.90
C LEU A 84 4.82 0.68 -0.61
N ILE A 85 5.87 -0.15 -0.64
CA ILE A 85 6.33 -0.87 0.55
C ILE A 85 6.75 0.11 1.65
N ALA A 86 7.50 1.17 1.31
CA ALA A 86 7.89 2.19 2.28
C ALA A 86 6.68 2.85 2.96
N TYR A 87 5.63 3.14 2.20
CA TYR A 87 4.39 3.66 2.80
C TYR A 87 3.68 2.62 3.67
N LEU A 88 3.55 1.37 3.20
CA LEU A 88 2.94 0.29 3.97
C LEU A 88 3.67 0.07 5.29
N GLU A 89 5.00 0.13 5.32
CA GLU A 89 5.78 0.06 6.56
C GLU A 89 5.50 1.24 7.49
N SER A 90 5.41 2.46 6.94
CA SER A 90 5.20 3.68 7.72
C SER A 90 3.84 3.75 8.43
N VAL A 91 2.82 3.09 7.88
CA VAL A 91 1.44 3.17 8.41
C VAL A 91 1.12 2.05 9.40
N GLN A 92 2.06 1.13 9.64
CA GLN A 92 1.79 -0.01 10.51
C GLN A 92 1.59 0.40 11.95
N THR A 93 0.49 -0.10 12.51
CA THR A 93 0.27 -0.07 13.95
C THR A 93 0.89 -1.35 14.52
N PRO A 94 1.74 -1.25 15.56
CA PRO A 94 2.22 -2.42 16.28
C PRO A 94 1.05 -3.32 16.66
N ALA A 95 1.23 -4.64 16.56
CA ALA A 95 0.26 -5.57 17.11
C ALA A 95 0.16 -5.26 18.61
N GLY A 96 -0.95 -4.62 19.00
CA GLY A 96 -1.11 -4.11 20.35
C GLY A 96 -0.96 -5.23 21.36
N THR A 97 0.03 -5.10 22.24
CA THR A 97 0.04 -5.77 23.53
C THR A 97 -1.23 -5.35 24.27
N ARG A 98 -2.18 -6.27 24.37
CA ARG A 98 -3.25 -6.22 25.37
C ARG A 98 -3.18 -7.50 26.18
#